data_AF-A0A1M6A033-F1
#
_entry.id   AF-A0A1M6A033-F1
#
_cell.length_a   1.000
_cell.length_b   1.000
_cell.length_c   1.000
_cell.angle_alpha   90.00
_cell.angle_beta   90.00
_cell.angle_gamma   90.00
#
_symmetry.space_group_name_H-M   'P 1'
#
loop_
_entity.id
_entity.type
_entity.pdbx_description
1 polymer ?
#
loop_
_entity_poly.entity_id
_entity_poly.type
_entity_poly.pdbx_seq_one_letter_code
_entity_poly.pdbx_strand_id
1 'polypeptide(L)' 'MWRAIKLIFWLVVLAAIALLAYAYIGPVFFPGDFEPPLREMRQPVTLGQD' A
#
# COMPACT_ATOMS: atom_id res chain seq x y z
N MET A 1 18.45 -25.96 17.12
CA MET A 1 17.68 -25.64 15.90
C MET A 1 16.23 -25.24 16.16
N TRP A 2 15.43 -26.04 16.86
CA TRP A 2 14.01 -25.73 17.12
C TRP A 2 13.71 -24.37 17.79
N ARG A 3 14.60 -23.89 18.68
CA ARG A 3 14.45 -22.58 19.36
C ARG A 3 14.58 -21.40 18.37
N ALA A 4 15.51 -21.49 17.43
CA ALA A 4 15.71 -20.47 16.40
C ALA A 4 14.55 -20.42 15.40
N ILE A 5 14.03 -21.58 15.01
CA ILE A 5 12.86 -21.67 14.12
C ILE A 5 11.64 -21.00 14.75
N LYS A 6 11.38 -21.25 16.04
CA LYS A 6 10.28 -20.59 16.76
C LYS A 6 10.45 -19.07 16.81
N LEU A 7 11.67 -18.58 17.02
CA LEU A 7 11.96 -17.14 17.00
C LEU A 7 11.67 -16.54 15.61
N ILE A 8 12.19 -17.16 14.55
CA ILE A 8 11.98 -16.69 13.18
C ILE A 8 10.49 -16.68 12.83
N PHE A 9 9.73 -17.70 13.22
CA PHE A 9 8.29 -17.73 13.01
C PHE A 9 7.60 -16.52 13.65
N TRP A 10 7.91 -16.21 14.91
CA TRP A 10 7.38 -15.03 15.58
C TRP A 10 7.79 -13.72 14.91
N LEU A 11 9.03 -13.62 14.42
CA LEU A 11 9.50 -12.44 13.69
C LEU A 11 8.76 -12.28 12.35
N VAL A 12 8.48 -13.37 11.64
CA VAL A 12 7.69 -13.34 10.40
C VAL A 12 6.26 -12.86 10.69
N VAL A 13 5.63 -13.37 11.75
CA VAL A 13 4.31 -12.90 12.17
C VAL A 13 4.33 -11.42 12.53
N LEU A 14 5.34 -10.96 13.28
CA LEU A 14 5.50 -9.55 13.63
C LEU A 14 5.68 -8.67 12.38
N ALA A 15 6.50 -9.11 11.42
CA ALA A 15 6.72 -8.40 10.17
C ALA A 15 5.41 -8.31 9.35
N ALA A 16 4.63 -9.39 9.30
CA ALA A 16 3.32 -9.38 8.63
C ALA A 16 2.36 -8.36 9.29
N ILE A 17 2.29 -8.34 10.62
CA ILE A 17 1.47 -7.37 11.35
C ILE A 17 1.94 -5.94 11.08
N ALA A 18 3.25 -5.69 11.06
CA ALA A 18 3.80 -4.37 10.75
C ALA A 18 3.42 -3.92 9.33
N LEU A 19 3.47 -4.81 8.34
CA LEU A 19 3.03 -4.52 6.97
C LEU A 19 1.53 -4.21 6.89
N LEU A 20 0.69 -4.98 7.61
CA LEU A 20 -0.75 -4.66 7.69
C LEU A 20 -0.97 -3.29 8.34
N ALA A 21 -0.33 -3.02 9.48
CA ALA A 21 -0.46 -1.74 10.16
C ALA A 21 -0.05 -0.59 9.24
N TYR A 22 1.06 -0.74 8.51
CA TYR A 22 1.49 0.24 7.51
C TYR A 22 0.46 0.43 6.39
N ALA A 23 -0.13 -0.64 5.86
CA ALA A 23 -1.13 -0.53 4.79
C ALA A 23 -2.43 0.17 5.24
N TYR A 24 -2.88 -0.06 6.48
CA TYR A 24 -4.15 0.50 6.99
C TYR A 24 -4.00 1.87 7.65
N ILE A 25 -2.89 2.10 8.35
CA ILE A 25 -2.65 3.34 9.10
C ILE A 25 -1.76 4.29 8.29
N GLY A 26 -0.94 3.76 7.40
CA GLY A 26 -0.01 4.54 6.57
C GLY A 26 -0.67 5.66 5.77
N PRO A 27 -1.85 5.52 5.16
CA PRO A 27 -2.51 6.62 4.47
C PRO A 27 -2.76 7.85 5.36
N VAL A 28 -2.89 7.67 6.68
CA VAL A 28 -3.13 8.76 7.64
C VAL A 28 -1.84 9.48 8.01
N PHE A 29 -0.72 8.77 8.13
CA PHE A 29 0.56 9.33 8.61
C PHE A 29 1.58 9.60 7.50
N PHE A 30 1.46 8.91 6.37
CA PHE A 30 2.37 8.92 5.22
C PHE A 30 1.59 9.04 3.91
N PRO A 31 0.68 10.03 3.74
CA PRO A 31 -0.24 10.09 2.59
C PRO A 31 0.47 10.03 1.23
N GLY A 32 1.65 10.64 1.10
CA GLY A 32 2.42 10.66 -0.16
C GLY A 32 2.83 9.27 -0.69
N ASP A 33 2.96 8.25 0.17
CA ASP A 33 3.28 6.88 -0.26
C ASP A 33 2.04 6.15 -0.83
N PHE A 34 0.84 6.69 -0.61
CA PHE A 34 -0.45 6.12 -1.02
C PHE A 34 -1.18 6.98 -2.06
N GLU A 35 -0.64 8.15 -2.41
CA GLU A 35 -1.23 9.06 -3.38
C GLU A 35 -0.96 8.59 -4.83
N PRO A 36 -1.98 8.61 -5.72
CA PRO A 36 -1.75 8.37 -7.13
C PRO A 36 -0.93 9.51 -7.74
N PRO A 37 -0.18 9.25 -8.83
CA PRO A 37 0.52 10.31 -9.55
C PRO A 37 -0.47 11.36 -10.05
N LEU A 38 -0.35 12.60 -9.55
CA LEU A 38 -1.15 13.72 -10.02
C LEU A 38 -0.65 14.17 -11.39
N ARG A 39 -1.30 13.67 -12.45
CA ARG A 39 -1.08 14.12 -13.83
C ARG A 39 -2.41 14.50 -14.46
N GLU A 40 -2.41 15.61 -15.21
CA GLU A 40 -3.57 15.97 -16.03
C GLU A 40 -3.78 14.89 -17.11
N MET A 41 -4.95 14.25 -17.07
CA MET A 41 -5.42 13.38 -18.16
C MET A 41 -6.40 14.15 -19.02
N ARG A 42 -6.05 14.36 -20.30
CA ARG A 42 -6.96 14.95 -21.29
C ARG A 42 -7.35 13.87 -22.29
N GLN A 43 -8.65 13.59 -22.39
CA GLN A 43 -9.20 12.68 -23.38
C GLN A 43 -10.10 13.48 -24.32
N PRO A 44 -9.88 13.38 -25.65
CA PRO A 44 -10.78 13.99 -26.62
C PRO A 44 -12.15 13.31 -26.54
N VAL A 45 -13.22 14.11 -26.51
CA VAL A 45 -14.60 13.63 -26.53
C VAL A 45 -15.20 13.93 -27.90
N THR A 46 -15.76 12.91 -28.56
CA THR A 46 -16.54 13.11 -29.78
C THR A 46 -17.89 13.68 -29.41
N LEU A 47 -18.16 14.91 -29.81
CA LEU A 47 -19.50 15.50 -29.75
C LEU A 47 -20.23 15.12 -31.05
N GLY A 48 -21.32 14.36 -30.94
CA GLY A 48 -22.20 14.10 -32.07
C GLY A 48 -22.81 15.41 -32.56
N GLN A 49 -22.86 15.63 -33.87
CA GLN A 49 -23.66 16.71 -34.44
C GLN A 49 -25.12 16.23 -34.51
N ASP A 50 -26.03 16.97 -33.87
CA ASP A 50 -27.47 16.90 -34.14
C ASP A 50 -27.77 17.56 -35.50
#